data_AF-A0A7L4ZRQ2-F1
#
_entry.id   AF-A0A7L4ZRQ2-F1
#
_cell.length_a   1.000
_cell.length_b   1.000
_cell.length_c   1.000
_cell.angle_alpha   90.00
_cell.angle_beta   90.00
_cell.angle_gamma   90.00
#
_symmetry.space_group_name_H-M   'P 1'
#
loop_
_entity.id
_entity.type
_entity.pdbx_description
1 polymer ?
#
loop_
_entity_poly.entity_id
_entity_poly.type
_entity_poly.pdbx_seq_one_letter_code
_entity_poly.pdbx_strand_id
1 'polypeptide(L)'
;MKELQIEIYPHDSEVEVAHKINTMELENWINHLTYVRGELKNLVGFYNAQPIEKRMGQEKIIQHFEMKKVDNDVILSSLINFKNSRTAIAECEDTSCDMVFLQEHEKCRRMYLFHIDKYRKLKDQFFSMLQGKFSASKKETMIN
;
A
#
# COMPACT_ATOMS: atom_id res chain seq x y z
N MET A 1 0.81 6.83 13.95
CA MET A 1 2.02 6.14 13.45
C MET A 1 3.13 6.37 14.46
N LYS A 2 3.94 5.35 14.76
CA LYS A 2 5.20 5.59 15.48
C LYS A 2 6.18 6.08 14.43
N GLU A 3 6.70 7.30 14.59
CA GLU A 3 7.77 7.79 13.74
C GLU A 3 9.05 7.02 14.10
N LEU A 4 9.64 6.36 13.09
CA LEU A 4 10.94 5.74 13.25
C LEU A 4 11.98 6.85 13.15
N GLN A 5 12.57 7.26 14.27
CA GLN A 5 13.66 8.23 14.28
C GLN A 5 14.98 7.50 14.07
N ILE A 6 15.48 7.53 12.82
CA ILE A 6 16.82 7.07 12.49
C ILE A 6 17.68 8.32 12.30
N GLU A 7 18.73 8.43 13.10
CA GLU A 7 19.68 9.55 13.04
C GLU A 7 20.77 9.29 11.99
N ILE A 8 21.02 10.30 11.15
CA ILE A 8 22.15 10.33 10.21
C ILE A 8 23.24 11.19 10.84
N TYR A 9 24.43 10.63 10.99
CA TYR A 9 25.56 11.31 11.61
C TYR A 9 26.58 11.77 10.57
N PRO A 10 27.37 12.83 10.87
CA PRO A 10 28.40 13.32 9.95
C PRO A 10 29.52 12.31 9.63
N HIS A 11 29.67 11.27 10.45
CA HIS A 11 30.67 10.22 10.26
C HIS A 11 30.12 8.97 9.58
N ASP A 12 28.82 8.94 9.24
CA ASP A 12 28.27 7.85 8.44
C ASP A 12 28.89 7.91 7.03
N SER A 13 29.28 6.75 6.53
CA SER A 13 29.60 6.56 5.12
C SER A 13 28.37 6.72 4.24
N GLU A 14 28.56 6.99 2.95
CA GLU A 14 27.46 7.10 1.99
C GLU A 14 26.57 5.84 1.96
N VAL A 15 27.18 4.67 2.14
CA VAL A 15 26.49 3.37 2.18
C VAL A 15 25.63 3.27 3.43
N GLU A 16 26.15 3.62 4.61
CA GLU A 16 25.38 3.64 5.86
C GLU A 16 24.21 4.62 5.77
N VAL A 17 24.43 5.81 5.21
CA VAL A 17 23.36 6.79 4.97
C VAL A 17 22.27 6.20 4.07
N ALA A 18 22.65 5.53 2.98
CA ALA A 18 21.70 4.87 2.08
C ALA A 18 20.90 3.78 2.81
N HIS A 19 21.53 2.95 3.64
CA HIS A 19 20.82 1.94 4.43
C HIS A 19 19.87 2.53 5.47
N LYS A 20 20.25 3.64 6.12
CA LYS A 20 19.39 4.38 7.05
C LYS A 20 18.15 4.92 6.35
N ILE A 21 18.31 5.62 5.23
CA ILE A 21 17.20 6.14 4.42
C ILE A 21 16.29 5.00 3.95
N ASN A 22 16.87 3.93 3.41
CA ASN A 22 16.11 2.79 2.91
C ASN A 22 15.30 2.10 4.03
N THR A 23 15.83 2.07 5.25
CA THR A 23 15.08 1.56 6.41
C THR A 23 13.87 2.42 6.73
N MET A 24 14.02 3.76 6.71
CA MET A 24 12.91 4.69 6.92
C MET A 24 11.85 4.56 5.82
N GLU A 25 12.26 4.48 4.55
CA GLU A 25 11.36 4.30 3.41
C GLU A 25 10.56 2.99 3.53
N LEU A 26 11.23 1.88 3.82
CA LEU A 26 10.61 0.57 3.95
C LEU A 26 9.56 0.56 5.07
N GLU A 27 9.88 1.16 6.23
CA GLU A 27 8.95 1.28 7.34
C GLU A 27 7.71 2.08 6.95
N ASN A 28 7.90 3.18 6.23
CA ASN A 28 6.80 4.01 5.73
C ASN A 28 5.90 3.23 4.77
N TRP A 29 6.47 2.43 3.87
CA TRP A 29 5.70 1.60 2.95
C TRP A 29 4.91 0.50 3.70
N ILE A 30 5.52 -0.17 4.67
CA ILE A 30 4.85 -1.18 5.52
C ILE A 30 3.70 -0.56 6.29
N ASN A 31 3.92 0.60 6.91
CA ASN A 31 2.88 1.34 7.64
C ASN A 31 1.72 1.72 6.72
N HIS A 32 2.02 2.24 5.54
CA HIS A 32 0.99 2.60 4.57
C HIS A 32 0.20 1.39 4.07
N LEU A 33 0.86 0.28 3.72
CA LEU A 33 0.18 -0.96 3.31
C LEU A 33 -0.65 -1.58 4.44
N THR A 34 -0.20 -1.42 5.69
CA THR A 34 -0.98 -1.83 6.87
C THR A 34 -2.25 -1.00 7.02
N TYR A 35 -2.16 0.31 6.78
CA TYR A 35 -3.33 1.18 6.73
C TYR A 35 -4.27 0.79 5.58
N VAL A 36 -3.74 0.60 4.37
CA VAL A 36 -4.51 0.18 3.18
C VAL A 36 -5.22 -1.14 3.41
N ARG A 37 -4.60 -2.11 4.09
CA ARG A 37 -5.25 -3.37 4.50
C ARG A 37 -6.51 -3.14 5.32
N GLY A 38 -6.43 -2.24 6.30
CA GLY A 38 -7.58 -1.85 7.14
C GLY A 38 -8.66 -1.15 6.32
N GLU A 39 -8.26 -0.22 5.44
CA GLU A 39 -9.17 0.49 4.55
C GLU A 39 -9.92 -0.48 3.62
N LEU A 40 -9.22 -1.41 2.97
CA LEU A 40 -9.79 -2.45 2.11
C LEU A 40 -10.79 -3.34 2.86
N LYS A 41 -10.42 -3.81 4.07
CA LYS A 41 -11.30 -4.60 4.93
C LYS A 41 -12.59 -3.83 5.25
N ASN A 42 -12.49 -2.56 5.59
CA ASN A 42 -13.64 -1.72 5.93
C ASN A 42 -14.52 -1.48 4.71
N LEU A 43 -13.95 -1.19 3.54
CA LEU A 43 -14.69 -0.92 2.30
C LEU A 43 -15.48 -2.15 1.86
N VAL A 44 -14.81 -3.30 1.78
CA VAL A 44 -15.43 -4.58 1.45
C VAL A 44 -16.51 -4.94 2.48
N GLY A 45 -16.21 -4.80 3.78
CA GLY A 45 -17.17 -5.08 4.85
C GLY A 45 -18.41 -4.20 4.77
N PHE A 46 -18.23 -2.89 4.55
CA PHE A 46 -19.33 -1.95 4.35
C PHE A 46 -20.23 -2.35 3.18
N TYR A 47 -19.63 -2.73 2.05
CA TYR A 47 -20.39 -3.15 0.88
C TYR A 47 -21.15 -4.45 1.12
N ASN A 48 -20.49 -5.45 1.72
CA ASN A 48 -21.10 -6.74 2.01
C ASN A 48 -22.24 -6.62 3.04
N ALA A 49 -22.28 -5.55 3.84
CA ALA A 49 -23.38 -5.25 4.74
C ALA A 49 -24.59 -4.55 4.06
N GLN A 50 -24.47 -4.09 2.80
CA GLN A 50 -25.58 -3.43 2.10
C GLN A 50 -26.65 -4.44 1.63
N PRO A 51 -27.93 -4.02 1.53
CA PRO A 51 -28.99 -4.79 0.89
C PRO A 51 -28.64 -5.20 -0.55
N ILE A 52 -29.16 -6.35 -1.00
CA ILE A 52 -28.84 -6.94 -2.32
C ILE A 52 -29.13 -5.95 -3.45
N GLU A 53 -30.22 -5.20 -3.35
CA GLU A 53 -30.66 -4.23 -4.36
C GLU A 53 -29.64 -3.10 -4.55
N LYS A 54 -28.92 -2.73 -3.49
CA LYS A 54 -27.84 -1.72 -3.54
C LYS A 54 -26.50 -2.30 -4.02
N ARG A 55 -26.33 -3.61 -3.94
CA ARG A 55 -25.15 -4.33 -4.43
C ARG A 55 -25.26 -4.65 -5.93
N MET A 56 -26.47 -4.75 -6.46
CA MET A 56 -26.68 -5.03 -7.88
C MET A 56 -25.98 -3.99 -8.78
N GLY A 57 -25.10 -4.49 -9.66
CA GLY A 57 -24.33 -3.70 -10.63
C GLY A 57 -22.99 -3.15 -10.11
N GLN A 58 -22.58 -3.51 -8.89
CA GLN A 58 -21.28 -3.16 -8.31
C GLN A 58 -20.41 -4.39 -7.98
N GLU A 59 -20.84 -5.59 -8.36
CA GLU A 59 -20.15 -6.85 -8.06
C GLU A 59 -18.72 -6.87 -8.61
N LYS A 60 -18.54 -6.41 -9.86
CA LYS A 60 -17.23 -6.40 -10.51
C LYS A 60 -16.22 -5.53 -9.76
N ILE A 61 -16.62 -4.35 -9.30
CA ILE A 61 -15.69 -3.46 -8.60
C ILE A 61 -15.32 -4.00 -7.21
N ILE A 62 -16.27 -4.65 -6.53
CA ILE A 62 -16.01 -5.25 -5.23
C ILE A 62 -15.12 -6.49 -5.35
N GLN A 63 -15.30 -7.30 -6.38
CA GLN A 63 -14.35 -8.37 -6.70
C GLN A 63 -12.94 -7.82 -6.90
N HIS A 64 -12.77 -6.69 -7.59
CA HIS A 64 -11.44 -6.06 -7.71
C HIS A 64 -10.89 -5.57 -6.37
N PHE A 65 -11.72 -5.07 -5.44
CA PHE A 65 -11.26 -4.70 -4.11
C PHE A 65 -10.83 -5.92 -3.28
N GLU A 66 -11.54 -7.04 -3.39
CA GLU A 66 -11.14 -8.30 -2.74
C GLU A 66 -9.81 -8.82 -3.33
N MET A 67 -9.62 -8.76 -4.65
CA MET A 67 -8.33 -9.08 -5.27
C MET A 67 -7.23 -8.15 -4.76
N LYS A 68 -7.50 -6.84 -4.63
CA LYS A 68 -6.54 -5.87 -4.10
C LYS A 68 -6.17 -6.12 -2.65
N LYS A 69 -7.08 -6.68 -1.85
CA LYS A 69 -6.79 -7.10 -0.47
C LYS A 69 -5.79 -8.24 -0.43
N VAL A 70 -5.96 -9.25 -1.28
CA VAL A 70 -4.99 -10.35 -1.43
C VAL A 70 -3.64 -9.83 -1.90
N ASP A 71 -3.60 -9.01 -2.96
CA ASP A 71 -2.37 -8.39 -3.46
C ASP A 71 -1.64 -7.62 -2.37
N ASN A 72 -2.38 -6.82 -1.58
CA ASN A 72 -1.83 -6.03 -0.49
C ASN A 72 -1.17 -6.89 0.57
N ASP A 73 -1.81 -8.00 0.97
CA ASP A 73 -1.29 -8.90 2.00
C ASP A 73 -0.02 -9.62 1.52
N VAL A 74 0.03 -10.02 0.25
CA VAL A 74 1.23 -10.60 -0.36
C VAL A 74 2.40 -9.60 -0.33
N ILE A 75 2.19 -8.38 -0.83
CA ILE A 75 3.24 -7.35 -0.88
C ILE A 75 3.68 -6.94 0.52
N LEU A 76 2.73 -6.73 1.45
CA LEU A 76 3.03 -6.39 2.83
C LEU A 76 3.90 -7.48 3.49
N SER A 77 3.57 -8.76 3.25
CA SER A 77 4.35 -9.88 3.77
C SER A 77 5.77 -9.90 3.19
N SER A 78 5.93 -9.65 1.88
CA SER A 78 7.25 -9.54 1.24
C SER A 78 8.10 -8.42 1.85
N LEU A 79 7.52 -7.22 2.06
CA LEU A 79 8.23 -6.09 2.65
C LEU A 79 8.61 -6.34 4.12
N ILE A 80 7.74 -6.99 4.91
CA ILE A 80 8.05 -7.37 6.30
C ILE A 80 9.19 -8.41 6.32
N ASN A 81 9.16 -9.40 5.44
CA ASN A 81 10.23 -10.40 5.35
C ASN A 81 11.57 -9.75 4.99
N PHE A 82 11.57 -8.82 4.03
CA PHE A 82 12.77 -8.05 3.70
C PHE A 82 13.24 -7.17 4.87
N LYS A 83 12.32 -6.48 5.56
CA LYS A 83 12.67 -5.72 6.77
C LYS A 83 13.39 -6.60 7.80
N ASN A 84 12.89 -7.82 8.01
CA ASN A 84 13.50 -8.75 8.96
C ASN A 84 14.87 -9.24 8.48
N SER A 85 15.07 -9.49 7.17
CA SER A 85 16.38 -9.93 6.66
C SER A 85 17.45 -8.84 6.72
N ARG A 86 17.06 -7.55 6.78
CA ARG A 86 17.99 -6.41 6.87
C ARG A 86 18.78 -6.35 8.18
N THR A 87 18.45 -7.14 9.21
CA THR A 87 19.28 -7.23 10.41
C THR A 87 20.68 -7.77 10.10
N ALA A 88 20.83 -8.53 9.02
CA ALA A 88 22.10 -9.07 8.55
C ALA A 88 22.99 -8.04 7.82
N ILE A 89 22.52 -6.81 7.57
CA ILE A 89 23.37 -5.75 6.97
C ILE A 89 24.59 -5.46 7.84
N ALA A 90 24.46 -5.55 9.17
CA ALA A 90 25.57 -5.36 10.09
C ALA A 90 26.69 -6.41 9.96
N GLU A 91 26.42 -7.52 9.26
CA GLU A 91 27.37 -8.60 8.99
C GLU A 91 28.02 -8.47 7.60
N CYS A 92 27.65 -7.45 6.79
CA CYS A 92 28.26 -7.22 5.50
C CYS A 92 29.71 -6.71 5.64
N GLU A 93 30.66 -7.47 5.09
CA GLU A 93 32.09 -7.14 5.12
C GLU A 93 32.58 -6.46 3.82
N ASP A 94 31.75 -6.48 2.77
CA ASP A 94 32.09 -5.91 1.47
C ASP A 94 30.91 -5.21 0.77
N THR A 95 31.23 -4.41 -0.23
CA THR A 95 30.26 -3.65 -1.03
C THR A 95 29.33 -4.56 -1.84
N SER A 96 29.73 -5.80 -2.16
CA SER A 96 28.87 -6.73 -2.88
C SER A 96 27.68 -7.15 -2.02
N CYS A 97 27.90 -7.36 -0.72
CA CYS A 97 26.85 -7.64 0.25
C CYS A 97 25.86 -6.47 0.36
N ASP A 98 26.36 -5.23 0.49
CA ASP A 98 25.50 -4.03 0.55
C ASP A 98 24.62 -3.89 -0.70
N MET A 99 25.20 -4.13 -1.88
CA MET A 99 24.50 -4.04 -3.17
C MET A 99 23.31 -5.00 -3.28
N VAL A 100 23.38 -6.18 -2.66
CA VAL A 100 22.24 -7.13 -2.62
C VAL A 100 21.06 -6.52 -1.87
N PHE A 101 21.29 -5.89 -0.72
CA PHE A 101 20.24 -5.23 0.05
C PHE A 101 19.69 -3.99 -0.66
N LEU A 102 20.53 -3.24 -1.37
CA LEU A 102 20.06 -2.12 -2.20
C LEU A 102 19.17 -2.59 -3.35
N GLN A 103 19.54 -3.67 -4.05
CA GLN A 103 18.74 -4.23 -5.13
C GLN A 103 17.39 -4.77 -4.66
N GLU A 104 17.37 -5.49 -3.53
CA GLU A 104 16.12 -6.00 -2.98
C GLU A 104 15.22 -4.88 -2.45
N HIS A 105 15.81 -3.80 -1.91
CA HIS A 105 15.05 -2.59 -1.55
C HIS A 105 14.37 -1.98 -2.77
N GLU A 106 15.07 -1.86 -3.91
CA GLU A 106 14.46 -1.33 -5.14
C GLU A 106 13.40 -2.24 -5.76
N LYS A 107 13.51 -3.56 -5.55
CA LYS A 107 12.42 -4.48 -5.90
C LYS A 107 11.19 -4.21 -5.01
N CYS A 108 11.38 -4.05 -3.70
CA CYS A 108 10.30 -3.69 -2.78
C CYS A 108 9.64 -2.34 -3.16
N ARG A 109 10.46 -1.32 -3.47
CA ARG A 109 9.99 0.00 -3.94
C ARG A 109 9.07 -0.12 -5.15
N ARG A 110 9.50 -0.85 -6.18
CA ARG A 110 8.71 -1.04 -7.42
C ARG A 110 7.40 -1.77 -7.16
N MET A 111 7.42 -2.84 -6.36
CA MET A 111 6.21 -3.58 -5.97
C MET A 111 5.21 -2.67 -5.24
N TYR A 112 5.69 -1.92 -4.25
CA TYR A 112 4.87 -0.97 -3.49
C TYR A 112 4.26 0.11 -4.37
N LEU A 113 5.07 0.81 -5.18
CA LEU A 113 4.60 1.90 -6.03
C LEU A 113 3.57 1.43 -7.05
N PHE A 114 3.81 0.28 -7.69
CA PHE A 114 2.88 -0.30 -8.66
C PHE A 114 1.53 -0.63 -8.01
N HIS A 115 1.55 -1.27 -6.84
CA HIS A 115 0.33 -1.63 -6.13
C HIS A 115 -0.47 -0.43 -5.68
N ILE A 116 0.18 0.58 -5.10
CA ILE A 116 -0.49 1.79 -4.63
C ILE A 116 -1.10 2.59 -5.79
N ASP A 117 -0.43 2.69 -6.94
CA ASP A 117 -1.01 3.32 -8.14
C ASP A 117 -2.30 2.59 -8.59
N LYS A 118 -2.25 1.26 -8.67
CA LYS A 118 -3.42 0.45 -9.07
C LYS A 118 -4.55 0.55 -8.05
N TYR A 119 -4.22 0.55 -6.76
CA TYR A 119 -5.20 0.71 -5.70
C TYR A 119 -5.88 2.07 -5.74
N ARG A 120 -5.12 3.16 -5.90
CA ARG A 120 -5.67 4.52 -6.04
C ARG A 120 -6.60 4.64 -7.24
N LYS A 121 -6.20 4.14 -8.40
CA LYS A 121 -7.06 4.12 -9.59
C LYS A 121 -8.38 3.37 -9.36
N LEU A 122 -8.35 2.25 -8.64
CA LEU A 122 -9.57 1.52 -8.29
C LEU A 122 -10.47 2.34 -7.35
N LYS A 123 -9.89 3.01 -6.35
CA LYS A 123 -10.64 3.93 -5.47
C LYS A 123 -11.26 5.07 -6.26
N ASP A 124 -10.52 5.70 -7.16
CA ASP A 124 -11.00 6.83 -7.95
C ASP A 124 -12.16 6.41 -8.86
N GLN A 125 -12.07 5.24 -9.49
CA GLN A 125 -13.17 4.65 -10.26
C GLN A 125 -14.40 4.41 -9.38
N PHE A 126 -14.21 3.85 -8.18
CA PHE A 126 -15.29 3.62 -7.22
C PHE A 126 -16.00 4.92 -6.83
N PHE A 127 -15.24 5.94 -6.41
CA PHE A 127 -15.82 7.22 -5.99
C PHE A 127 -16.49 7.96 -7.14
N SER A 128 -15.93 7.91 -8.35
CA SER A 128 -16.54 8.49 -9.55
C SER A 128 -17.91 7.85 -9.84
N MET A 129 -18.01 6.52 -9.71
CA MET A 129 -19.29 5.83 -9.86
C MET A 129 -20.30 6.22 -8.77
N LEU A 130 -19.87 6.38 -7.53
CA LEU A 130 -20.75 6.84 -6.45
C LEU A 130 -21.26 8.26 -6.70
N GLN A 131 -20.39 9.19 -7.09
CA GLN A 131 -20.78 10.58 -7.39
C GLN A 131 -21.74 10.67 -8.58
N GLY A 132 -21.50 9.88 -9.64
CA GLY A 132 -22.42 9.75 -10.76
C GLY A 132 -23.83 9.34 -10.30
N LYS A 133 -23.95 8.35 -9.42
CA LYS A 133 -25.23 7.92 -8.82
C LYS A 133 -25.90 9.02 -8.00
N PHE A 134 -25.16 9.75 -7.17
CA PHE A 134 -25.71 10.88 -6.40
C PHE A 134 -26.23 12.02 -7.30
N SER A 135 -25.55 12.31 -8.40
CA SER A 135 -25.96 13.35 -9.35
C SER A 135 -27.23 12.99 -10.13
N ALA A 136 -27.44 11.71 -10.42
CA ALA A 136 -28.64 11.20 -11.10
C ALA A 136 -29.86 11.20 -10.15
N SER A 137 -29.69 10.74 -8.92
CA SER A 137 -30.76 10.69 -7.91
C SER A 137 -31.29 12.08 -7.54
N LYS A 138 -30.44 13.12 -7.50
CA LYS A 138 -30.87 14.52 -7.29
C LYS A 138 -31.73 15.07 -8.44
N LYS A 139 -31.50 14.64 -9.69
CA LYS A 139 -32.32 15.08 -10.83
C LYS A 139 -33.73 14.49 -10.78
N GLU A 140 -33.86 13.24 -10.36
CA GLU A 140 -35.18 12.59 -10.20
C GLU A 140 -36.03 13.25 -9.11
N THR A 141 -35.40 13.79 -8.05
CA THR A 141 -36.14 14.51 -6.98
C THR A 141 -36.55 15.93 -7.35
N MET A 142 -36.00 16.51 -8.43
CA MET A 142 -36.36 17.87 -8.89
C MET A 142 -37.40 17.88 -10.01
N ILE A 143 -37.75 16.71 -10.55
CA ILE A 143 -38.72 16.55 -11.65
C ILE A 143 -40.09 16.05 -11.15
N ASN A 144 -40.20 15.72 -9.86
CA ASN A 144 -41.45 15.48 -9.14
C ASN A 144 -41.79 16.66 -8.23
#